data_AF-A0AAE0GVP5-F1
#
_entry.id   AF-A0AAE0GVP5-F1
#
_cell.length_a   1.000
_cell.length_b   1.000
_cell.length_c   1.000
_cell.angle_alpha   90.00
_cell.angle_beta   90.00
_cell.angle_gamma   90.00
#
_symmetry.space_group_name_H-M   'P 1'
#
loop_
_entity.id
_entity.type
_entity.pdbx_description
1 polymer ?
#
loop_
_entity_poly.entity_id
_entity_poly.type
_entity_poly.pdbx_seq_one_letter_code
_entity_poly.pdbx_strand_id
1 'polypeptide(L)'
;MMVELQHSPMTGEEYADRNAGVTFATWIFDATEEDIMKYQYAEGIWFCSDRFHETYNSDADCRVLFHCNDGNIYQTASDDVVDIETNGERKYVRMLKTIDAEARRMLDKFFGRTWPLKRWDGAPTFRQAATIDTPVRVLSEAGRPEIDRWHRNFMYRFPTAPRIVVSAPPGAGKTTGIIEMMRRWQKRALVITFNKGTQETMHHRIQQAGLTADARTLDSLCYDACSRPELMQKWSDWELCNRFWPKSAKFKFGKNGGGRRSSNIIDFRFRHPRAHANICKRHRRLALKGCDWDGKFTSYPVQKIVQSCMTHAACRYVCDQRCSLRAKLDAYDVILVDEMQDLISAQEQRLLSQTSKPVVLVGDPMQAINNFQDDPPCTDCHLEQENAPALSNAIEWYGTWRLDSFTVRFVEERFERRMYSYRAVDDTSEVYWKDELVHAKTLVICRCNKNVIGVAMRYPDMRVVRGDTLAQQLAIAAKDDSMVTPMAKYAQELARSRELDTVCQMLRERSVRLADVNDMAAVTTVHQVKGFEYDHCAVHSDLLAPENRDEQNISFVAFTRHIKSLVVMAKWD
;
A
#
# COMPACT_ATOMS: atom_id res chain seq x y z
N MET A 1 43.10 14.91 21.25
CA MET A 1 42.38 15.35 20.03
C MET A 1 43.31 15.09 18.86
N MET A 2 42.97 14.08 18.07
CA MET A 2 43.67 13.67 16.86
C MET A 2 42.84 14.14 15.67
N VAL A 3 43.48 14.77 14.68
CA VAL A 3 42.89 15.02 13.36
C VAL A 3 43.78 14.30 12.36
N GLU A 4 43.20 13.40 11.59
CA GLU A 4 43.95 12.56 10.67
C GLU A 4 43.39 12.64 9.25
N LEU A 5 44.28 12.84 8.28
CA LEU A 5 43.99 12.84 6.85
C LEU A 5 44.29 11.46 6.28
N GLN A 6 43.27 10.83 5.69
CA GLN A 6 43.38 9.50 5.11
C GLN A 6 43.24 9.58 3.59
N HIS A 7 44.34 9.32 2.88
CA HIS A 7 44.37 9.34 1.40
C HIS A 7 44.22 7.94 0.78
N SER A 8 44.48 6.87 1.52
CA SER A 8 44.35 5.49 1.05
C SER A 8 43.16 4.77 1.69
N PRO A 9 42.66 3.67 1.11
CA PRO A 9 41.73 2.80 1.81
C PRO A 9 42.27 2.37 3.17
N MET A 10 41.38 2.25 4.14
CA MET A 10 41.65 1.79 5.50
C MET A 10 40.58 0.77 5.86
N THR A 11 40.97 -0.39 6.38
CA THR A 11 39.98 -1.40 6.77
C THR A 11 39.25 -0.97 8.05
N GLY A 12 38.08 -1.55 8.32
CA GLY A 12 37.37 -1.34 9.59
C GLY A 12 38.20 -1.78 10.81
N GLU A 13 39.04 -2.81 10.67
CA GLU A 13 39.94 -3.29 11.72
C GLU A 13 41.06 -2.29 12.01
N GLU A 14 41.75 -1.80 10.97
CA GLU A 14 42.77 -0.76 11.11
C GLU A 14 42.17 0.51 11.72
N TYR A 15 40.96 0.89 11.30
CA TYR A 15 40.24 2.03 11.87
C TYR A 15 39.96 1.83 13.37
N ALA A 16 39.48 0.64 13.76
CA ALA A 16 39.20 0.32 15.16
C ALA A 16 40.48 0.34 16.01
N ASP A 17 41.56 -0.27 15.53
CA ASP A 17 42.85 -0.34 16.21
C ASP A 17 43.45 1.05 16.43
N ARG A 18 43.32 1.94 15.45
CA ARG A 18 43.87 3.30 15.55
C ARG A 18 43.05 4.22 16.44
N ASN A 19 41.78 3.89 16.65
CA ASN A 19 40.94 4.57 17.63
C ASN A 19 41.13 4.00 19.05
N ALA A 20 41.77 2.85 19.20
CA ALA A 20 42.03 2.26 20.51
C ALA A 20 42.90 3.21 21.37
N GLY A 21 42.33 3.72 22.45
CA GLY A 21 43.00 4.64 23.37
C GLY A 21 42.95 6.13 22.98
N VAL A 22 42.24 6.49 21.90
CA VAL A 22 42.04 7.90 21.51
C VAL A 22 40.74 8.42 22.08
N THR A 23 40.80 9.47 22.92
CA THR A 23 39.60 10.07 23.52
C THR A 23 38.80 10.92 22.54
N PHE A 24 39.48 11.57 21.58
CA PHE A 24 38.83 12.41 20.57
C PHE A 24 39.57 12.29 19.25
N ALA A 25 38.89 11.82 18.20
CA ALA A 25 39.41 11.65 16.86
C ALA A 25 38.54 12.34 15.81
N THR A 26 39.17 12.88 14.77
CA THR A 26 38.49 13.35 13.55
C THR A 26 39.24 12.81 12.36
N TRP A 27 38.60 11.89 11.65
CA TRP A 27 39.11 11.26 10.45
C TRP A 27 38.59 12.00 9.24
N ILE A 28 39.46 12.35 8.30
CA ILE A 28 39.10 13.02 7.06
C ILE A 28 39.57 12.15 5.90
N PHE A 29 38.64 11.44 5.27
CA PHE A 29 38.90 10.62 4.10
C PHE A 29 38.91 11.48 2.83
N ASP A 30 39.92 11.28 2.00
CA ASP A 30 40.01 11.92 0.69
C ASP A 30 39.10 11.20 -0.32
N ALA A 31 38.02 11.88 -0.71
CA ALA A 31 37.05 11.45 -1.69
C ALA A 31 36.96 12.48 -2.84
N THR A 32 38.05 13.19 -3.12
CA THR A 32 38.10 14.22 -4.17
C THR A 32 38.01 13.67 -5.59
N GLU A 33 38.25 12.37 -5.76
CA GLU A 33 38.09 11.67 -7.03
C GLU A 33 36.69 11.04 -7.21
N GLU A 34 35.94 10.90 -6.11
CA GLU A 34 34.67 10.20 -6.10
C GLU A 34 33.51 11.11 -6.55
N ASP A 35 32.51 10.49 -7.17
CA ASP A 35 31.30 11.22 -7.57
C ASP A 35 30.48 11.60 -6.34
N ILE A 36 30.04 12.87 -6.30
CA ILE A 36 29.15 13.38 -5.27
C ILE A 36 27.82 13.84 -5.87
N MET A 37 26.74 13.45 -5.21
CA MET A 37 25.37 13.70 -5.61
C MET A 37 24.60 14.38 -4.48
N LYS A 38 23.93 15.50 -4.75
CA LYS A 38 23.04 16.20 -3.82
C LYS A 38 21.61 15.68 -3.98
N TYR A 39 20.95 15.34 -2.87
CA TYR A 39 19.61 14.78 -2.92
C TYR A 39 18.52 15.86 -2.80
N GLN A 40 17.62 15.97 -3.79
CA GLN A 40 16.60 17.04 -3.79
C GLN A 40 15.49 16.83 -2.73
N TYR A 41 15.22 15.59 -2.33
CA TYR A 41 14.17 15.26 -1.36
C TYR A 41 14.67 15.31 0.08
N ALA A 42 15.94 15.67 0.32
CA ALA A 42 16.53 15.77 1.64
C ALA A 42 17.49 16.96 1.68
N GLU A 43 17.05 18.08 2.24
CA GLU A 43 17.91 19.25 2.38
C GLU A 43 19.12 18.94 3.25
N GLY A 44 20.32 19.09 2.68
CA GLY A 44 21.55 18.85 3.41
C GLY A 44 21.98 17.38 3.45
N ILE A 45 21.48 16.55 2.52
CA ILE A 45 22.00 15.20 2.29
C ILE A 45 22.69 15.11 0.93
N TRP A 46 23.85 14.47 0.96
CA TRP A 46 24.64 14.12 -0.20
C TRP A 46 24.95 12.63 -0.17
N PHE A 47 25.20 12.07 -1.35
CA PHE A 47 25.71 10.73 -1.53
C PHE A 47 27.05 10.83 -2.23
N CYS A 48 28.07 10.24 -1.65
CA CYS A 48 29.38 10.11 -2.27
C CYS A 48 29.59 8.64 -2.64
N SER A 49 30.02 8.36 -3.86
CA SER A 49 30.43 7.00 -4.23
C SER A 49 31.46 6.49 -3.23
N ASP A 50 31.26 5.27 -2.74
CA ASP A 50 32.13 4.70 -1.72
C ASP A 50 33.01 3.60 -2.31
N ARG A 51 34.30 3.91 -2.48
CA ARG A 51 35.32 2.92 -2.87
C ARG A 51 35.88 2.12 -1.69
N PHE A 52 35.62 2.57 -0.46
CA PHE A 52 36.19 1.97 0.74
C PHE A 52 35.44 0.69 1.13
N HIS A 53 34.12 0.68 1.04
CA HIS A 53 33.28 -0.48 1.39
C HIS A 53 33.39 -0.97 2.85
N GLU A 54 33.83 -0.10 3.76
CA GLU A 54 34.09 -0.45 5.17
C GLU A 54 33.06 0.17 6.15
N THR A 55 33.17 -0.12 7.44
CA THR A 55 32.36 0.53 8.49
C THR A 55 33.22 1.45 9.31
N TYR A 56 32.79 2.70 9.49
CA TYR A 56 33.52 3.69 10.28
C TYR A 56 32.59 4.32 11.32
N ASN A 57 32.68 3.84 12.55
CA ASN A 57 31.84 4.30 13.65
C ASN A 57 32.03 5.80 13.92
N SER A 58 30.94 6.56 13.91
CA SER A 58 30.98 8.02 14.08
C SER A 58 30.06 8.45 15.23
N ASP A 59 30.63 9.10 16.22
CA ASP A 59 29.93 9.62 17.39
C ASP A 59 30.45 11.02 17.80
N ALA A 60 30.20 11.42 19.05
CA ALA A 60 30.63 12.73 19.57
C ALA A 60 32.15 12.82 19.78
N ASP A 61 32.80 11.68 20.03
CA ASP A 61 34.21 11.56 20.38
C ASP A 61 35.05 11.22 19.13
N CYS A 62 34.48 10.43 18.21
CA CYS A 62 35.10 10.07 16.94
C CYS A 62 34.25 10.55 15.75
N ARG A 63 34.77 11.49 14.95
CA ARG A 63 34.05 12.02 13.78
C ARG A 63 34.65 11.50 12.49
N VAL A 64 33.80 11.04 11.59
CA VAL A 64 34.19 10.61 10.23
C VAL A 64 33.72 11.65 9.21
N LEU A 65 34.70 12.26 8.53
CA LEU A 65 34.52 13.30 7.54
C LEU A 65 35.05 12.86 6.17
N PHE A 66 34.51 13.44 5.11
CA PHE A 66 34.93 13.18 3.72
C PHE A 66 35.19 14.50 3.00
N HIS A 67 36.38 14.66 2.43
CA HIS A 67 36.71 15.76 1.54
C HIS A 67 36.34 15.36 0.10
N CYS A 68 35.28 15.94 -0.44
CA CYS A 68 34.67 15.48 -1.69
C CYS A 68 35.12 16.29 -2.91
N ASN A 69 34.81 15.77 -4.09
CA ASN A 69 35.15 16.36 -5.41
C ASN A 69 34.55 17.76 -5.65
N ASP A 70 33.57 18.20 -4.86
CA ASP A 70 33.07 19.58 -4.90
C ASP A 70 33.87 20.57 -4.02
N GLY A 71 34.95 20.07 -3.41
CA GLY A 71 35.88 20.78 -2.53
C GLY A 71 35.32 21.09 -1.15
N ASN A 72 34.16 20.54 -0.79
CA ASN A 72 33.60 20.67 0.55
C ASN A 72 34.01 19.47 1.41
N ILE A 73 34.02 19.66 2.73
CA ILE A 73 34.07 18.55 3.69
C ILE A 73 32.66 18.32 4.21
N TYR A 74 32.28 17.05 4.22
CA TYR A 74 31.03 16.57 4.77
C TYR A 74 31.28 15.60 5.91
N GLN A 75 30.31 15.44 6.79
CA GLN A 75 30.32 14.45 7.85
C GLN A 75 29.48 13.25 7.43
N THR A 76 29.88 12.04 7.81
CA THR A 76 29.05 10.87 7.56
C THR A 76 27.72 10.97 8.31
N ALA A 77 26.64 10.59 7.64
CA ALA A 77 25.31 10.47 8.21
C ALA A 77 24.97 9.01 8.60
N SER A 78 25.79 8.05 8.14
CA SER A 78 25.70 6.62 8.43
C SER A 78 27.11 6.03 8.56
N ASP A 79 27.33 5.17 9.53
CA ASP A 79 28.64 4.56 9.78
C ASP A 79 28.97 3.47 8.75
N ASP A 80 27.94 2.82 8.22
CA ASP A 80 28.04 1.82 7.15
C ASP A 80 27.91 2.45 5.76
N VAL A 81 28.35 1.67 4.76
CA VAL A 81 28.04 1.91 3.35
C VAL A 81 26.57 1.66 3.08
N VAL A 82 25.96 2.55 2.30
CA VAL A 82 24.56 2.47 1.93
C VAL A 82 24.44 2.04 0.48
N ASP A 83 23.72 0.95 0.27
CA ASP A 83 23.32 0.49 -1.05
C ASP A 83 22.00 1.15 -1.45
N ILE A 84 22.00 1.90 -2.54
CA ILE A 84 20.85 2.62 -3.08
C ILE A 84 20.59 2.29 -4.55
N GLU A 85 19.34 2.43 -4.96
CA GLU A 85 18.92 2.42 -6.37
C GLU A 85 18.38 3.81 -6.74
N THR A 86 18.92 4.37 -7.82
CA THR A 86 18.48 5.65 -8.39
C THR A 86 18.44 5.54 -9.91
N ASN A 87 17.35 5.96 -10.54
CA ASN A 87 17.15 5.85 -12.00
C ASN A 87 17.38 4.43 -12.56
N GLY A 88 17.10 3.39 -11.76
CA GLY A 88 17.32 1.99 -12.14
C GLY A 88 18.77 1.50 -12.03
N GLU A 89 19.68 2.35 -11.56
CA GLU A 89 21.08 1.99 -11.30
C GLU A 89 21.31 1.77 -9.80
N ARG A 90 21.92 0.64 -9.46
CA ARG A 90 22.37 0.32 -8.11
C ARG A 90 23.73 0.97 -7.84
N LYS A 91 23.89 1.62 -6.69
CA LYS A 91 25.11 2.34 -6.27
C LYS A 91 25.42 2.08 -4.80
N TYR A 92 26.71 1.93 -4.49
CA TYR A 92 27.21 1.86 -3.12
C TYR A 92 27.77 3.24 -2.75
N VAL A 93 27.20 3.86 -1.72
CA VAL A 93 27.48 5.25 -1.39
C VAL A 93 27.65 5.46 0.11
N ARG A 94 28.40 6.50 0.47
CA ARG A 94 28.32 7.13 1.79
C ARG A 94 27.21 8.15 1.80
N MET A 95 26.35 8.07 2.81
CA MET A 95 25.44 9.14 3.12
C MET A 95 26.18 10.22 3.89
N LEU A 96 26.13 11.45 3.38
CA LEU A 96 26.87 12.59 3.88
C LEU A 96 25.90 13.72 4.27
N LYS A 97 26.27 14.47 5.30
CA LYS A 97 25.57 15.67 5.79
C LYS A 97 26.54 16.81 5.99
N THR A 98 26.02 18.03 6.18
CA THR A 98 26.87 19.16 6.58
C THR A 98 27.55 18.86 7.91
N ILE A 99 28.82 19.21 8.03
CA ILE A 99 29.56 19.09 9.30
C ILE A 99 28.85 19.85 10.42
N ASP A 100 28.80 19.26 11.61
CA ASP A 100 28.25 19.92 12.77
C ASP A 100 29.16 21.08 13.25
N ALA A 101 28.62 21.92 14.16
CA ALA A 101 29.33 23.10 14.65
C ALA A 101 30.63 22.75 15.39
N GLU A 102 30.72 21.58 16.00
CA GLU A 102 31.89 21.17 16.76
C GLU A 102 33.00 20.65 15.85
N ALA A 103 32.66 19.79 14.89
CA ALA A 103 33.53 19.39 13.79
C ALA A 103 34.12 20.61 13.11
N ARG A 104 33.27 21.62 12.81
CA ARG A 104 33.72 22.87 12.23
C ARG A 104 34.73 23.62 13.12
N ARG A 105 34.47 23.77 14.42
CA ARG A 105 35.41 24.41 15.35
C ARG A 105 36.76 23.68 15.41
N MET A 106 36.74 22.34 15.36
CA MET A 106 37.97 21.54 15.36
C MET A 106 38.77 21.75 14.07
N LEU A 107 38.10 21.74 12.92
CA LEU A 107 38.74 22.03 11.63
C LEU A 107 39.28 23.47 11.58
N ASP A 108 38.53 24.46 12.06
CA ASP A 108 38.97 25.86 12.15
C ASP A 108 40.23 25.99 13.03
N LYS A 109 40.31 25.24 14.13
CA LYS A 109 41.50 25.21 15.01
C LYS A 109 42.70 24.53 14.35
N PHE A 110 42.47 23.44 13.61
CA PHE A 110 43.53 22.64 13.01
C PHE A 110 44.10 23.29 11.74
N PHE A 111 43.24 23.73 10.82
CA PHE A 111 43.63 24.32 9.54
C PHE A 111 43.76 25.85 9.59
N GLY A 112 43.13 26.53 10.55
CA GLY A 112 43.13 27.99 10.58
C GLY A 112 42.46 28.60 9.34
N ARG A 113 43.15 29.51 8.64
CA ARG A 113 42.61 30.25 7.48
C ARG A 113 42.66 29.47 6.14
N THR A 114 43.32 28.31 6.09
CA THR A 114 43.41 27.49 4.86
C THR A 114 42.16 26.63 4.61
N TRP A 115 41.19 26.71 5.52
CA TRP A 115 39.87 26.11 5.43
C TRP A 115 38.83 27.16 5.02
N PRO A 116 37.91 26.88 4.05
CA PRO A 116 37.71 25.62 3.33
C PRO A 116 38.80 25.33 2.28
N LEU A 117 39.12 24.04 2.08
CA LEU A 117 40.18 23.51 1.19
C LEU A 117 39.98 23.80 -0.32
N LYS A 118 39.11 24.76 -0.67
CA LYS A 118 38.80 25.14 -2.06
C LYS A 118 39.83 26.05 -2.72
N ARG A 119 40.74 26.63 -1.94
CA ARG A 119 41.54 27.81 -2.36
C ARG A 119 42.99 27.72 -1.89
N TRP A 120 43.64 26.59 -2.14
CA TRP A 120 45.09 26.43 -1.93
C TRP A 120 45.81 26.16 -3.26
N ASP A 121 47.09 26.51 -3.32
CA ASP A 121 47.91 26.39 -4.54
C ASP A 121 48.13 24.91 -4.89
N GLY A 122 47.56 24.46 -6.00
CA GLY A 122 47.59 23.06 -6.42
C GLY A 122 46.28 22.29 -6.12
N ALA A 123 45.25 22.96 -5.60
CA ALA A 123 43.93 22.36 -5.45
C ALA A 123 43.40 21.82 -6.79
N PRO A 124 42.78 20.62 -6.80
CA PRO A 124 42.21 20.07 -8.02
C PRO A 124 41.03 20.92 -8.51
N THR A 125 40.68 20.77 -9.79
CA THR A 125 39.46 21.38 -10.33
C THR A 125 38.23 20.68 -9.74
N PHE A 126 37.61 21.33 -8.76
CA PHE A 126 36.41 20.80 -8.12
C PHE A 126 35.18 20.83 -9.04
N ARG A 127 34.34 19.80 -8.96
CA ARG A 127 33.12 19.65 -9.75
C ARG A 127 31.88 19.92 -8.91
N GLN A 128 30.86 20.54 -9.48
CA GLN A 128 29.60 20.69 -8.79
C GLN A 128 28.94 19.32 -8.57
N ALA A 129 28.41 19.09 -7.37
CA ALA A 129 27.65 17.89 -7.07
C ALA A 129 26.47 17.72 -8.05
N ALA A 130 26.35 16.54 -8.64
CA ALA A 130 25.20 16.19 -9.48
C ALA A 130 23.92 16.22 -8.62
N THR A 131 22.75 16.51 -9.20
CA THR A 131 21.48 16.49 -8.45
C THR A 131 20.74 15.19 -8.72
N ILE A 132 20.28 14.53 -7.66
CA ILE A 132 19.31 13.44 -7.75
C ILE A 132 17.93 14.06 -7.56
N ASP A 133 17.16 14.11 -8.64
CA ASP A 133 15.82 14.70 -8.75
C ASP A 133 14.69 13.66 -8.72
N THR A 134 15.03 12.37 -8.68
CA THR A 134 14.11 11.27 -8.44
C THR A 134 14.27 10.71 -7.01
N PRO A 135 13.20 10.19 -6.38
CA PRO A 135 13.33 9.55 -5.07
C PRO A 135 14.28 8.36 -5.12
N VAL A 136 15.24 8.28 -4.20
CA VAL A 136 16.13 7.12 -4.06
C VAL A 136 15.42 5.98 -3.34
N ARG A 137 15.78 4.73 -3.70
CA ARG A 137 15.38 3.54 -2.96
C ARG A 137 16.58 2.99 -2.21
N VAL A 138 16.47 2.82 -0.90
CA VAL A 138 17.53 2.26 -0.07
C VAL A 138 17.38 0.74 -0.03
N LEU A 139 18.42 0.03 -0.45
CA LEU A 139 18.46 -1.43 -0.52
C LEU A 139 19.03 -2.03 0.77
N SER A 140 20.10 -1.44 1.31
CA SER A 140 20.73 -1.83 2.59
C SER A 140 19.90 -1.39 3.81
N GLU A 141 20.16 -1.97 4.99
CA GLU A 141 19.49 -1.59 6.25
C GLU A 141 19.99 -0.23 6.79
N ALA A 142 21.30 -0.01 6.79
CA ALA A 142 21.95 1.12 7.46
C ALA A 142 21.44 2.51 7.03
N GLY A 143 21.10 2.69 5.75
CA GLY A 143 20.59 3.98 5.27
C GLY A 143 19.09 4.21 5.47
N ARG A 144 18.31 3.17 5.82
CA ARG A 144 16.84 3.27 5.85
C ARG A 144 16.34 4.22 6.93
N PRO A 145 16.85 4.20 8.19
CA PRO A 145 16.36 5.11 9.21
C PRO A 145 16.55 6.57 8.83
N GLU A 146 17.73 6.89 8.29
CA GLU A 146 18.08 8.25 7.93
C GLU A 146 17.24 8.74 6.73
N ILE A 147 17.18 7.97 5.64
CA ILE A 147 16.37 8.33 4.47
C ILE A 147 14.87 8.38 4.79
N ASP A 148 14.34 7.45 5.60
CA ASP A 148 12.94 7.47 6.03
C ASP A 148 12.60 8.78 6.76
N ARG A 149 13.47 9.23 7.68
CA ARG A 149 13.33 10.50 8.37
C ARG A 149 13.27 11.68 7.40
N TRP A 150 14.17 11.72 6.43
CA TRP A 150 14.19 12.78 5.41
C TRP A 150 12.97 12.74 4.49
N HIS A 151 12.58 11.57 4.01
CA HIS A 151 11.39 11.38 3.19
C HIS A 151 10.12 11.84 3.92
N ARG A 152 9.97 11.50 5.21
CA ARG A 152 8.85 11.99 6.03
C ARG A 152 8.89 13.51 6.20
N ASN A 153 10.07 14.08 6.49
CA ASN A 153 10.24 15.52 6.60
C ASN A 153 9.95 16.27 5.31
N PHE A 154 10.32 15.71 4.15
CA PHE A 154 9.98 16.23 2.84
C PHE A 154 8.47 16.30 2.66
N MET A 155 7.74 15.25 3.04
CA MET A 155 6.28 15.22 2.95
C MET A 155 5.59 16.28 3.81
N TYR A 156 6.25 16.82 4.83
CA TYR A 156 5.69 17.92 5.62
C TYR A 156 5.80 19.29 4.97
N ARG A 157 6.47 19.40 3.82
CA ARG A 157 6.48 20.60 2.98
C ARG A 157 5.27 20.58 2.05
N PHE A 158 4.69 21.74 1.79
CA PHE A 158 3.56 21.80 0.88
C PHE A 158 4.01 21.35 -0.54
N PRO A 159 3.28 20.42 -1.18
CA PRO A 159 3.71 19.84 -2.44
C PRO A 159 3.71 20.89 -3.57
N THR A 160 4.79 20.91 -4.36
CA THR A 160 4.90 21.73 -5.58
C THR A 160 4.74 20.90 -6.85
N ALA A 161 5.02 19.60 -6.78
CA ALA A 161 4.80 18.69 -7.88
C ALA A 161 3.28 18.40 -8.06
N PRO A 162 2.79 18.25 -9.31
CA PRO A 162 1.39 17.90 -9.55
C PRO A 162 0.99 16.57 -8.91
N ARG A 163 1.93 15.64 -8.80
CA ARG A 163 1.74 14.32 -8.18
C ARG A 163 2.92 13.92 -7.34
N ILE A 164 2.63 13.39 -6.17
CA ILE A 164 3.60 12.75 -5.29
C ILE A 164 3.06 11.39 -4.90
N VAL A 165 3.90 10.37 -4.96
CA VAL A 165 3.56 8.99 -4.61
C VAL A 165 4.41 8.61 -3.41
N VAL A 166 3.78 8.08 -2.37
CA VAL A 166 4.44 7.63 -1.15
C VAL A 166 4.13 6.16 -0.94
N SER A 167 5.18 5.33 -0.94
CA SER A 167 5.10 3.91 -0.67
C SER A 167 5.42 3.65 0.81
N ALA A 168 4.38 3.46 1.60
CA ALA A 168 4.46 3.41 3.06
C ALA A 168 4.06 2.01 3.60
N PRO A 169 4.96 1.31 4.30
CA PRO A 169 4.72 -0.07 4.73
C PRO A 169 3.60 -0.20 5.77
N PRO A 170 3.21 -1.43 6.13
CA PRO A 170 2.22 -1.67 7.17
C PRO A 170 2.69 -1.11 8.52
N GLY A 171 1.83 -0.36 9.21
CA GLY A 171 2.20 0.28 10.49
C GLY A 171 3.12 1.50 10.37
N ALA A 172 3.41 1.99 9.15
CA ALA A 172 4.22 3.18 8.92
C ALA A 172 3.50 4.52 9.18
N GLY A 173 2.35 4.49 9.87
CA GLY A 173 1.58 5.67 10.24
C GLY A 173 1.02 6.48 9.07
N LYS A 174 0.57 5.83 7.98
CA LYS A 174 0.01 6.49 6.77
C LYS A 174 -1.02 7.57 7.10
N THR A 175 -2.12 7.18 7.74
CA THR A 175 -3.20 8.09 8.14
C THR A 175 -2.71 9.18 9.11
N THR A 176 -1.82 8.83 10.05
CA THR A 176 -1.23 9.80 10.98
C THR A 176 -0.37 10.83 10.25
N GLY A 177 0.41 10.39 9.26
CA GLY A 177 1.19 11.24 8.38
C GLY A 177 0.32 12.18 7.56
N ILE A 178 -0.80 11.70 7.02
CA ILE A 178 -1.81 12.52 6.32
C ILE A 178 -2.33 13.64 7.22
N ILE A 179 -2.72 13.31 8.45
CA ILE A 179 -3.22 14.30 9.43
C ILE A 179 -2.13 15.33 9.79
N GLU A 180 -0.90 14.87 10.00
CA GLU A 180 0.23 15.75 10.32
C GLU A 180 0.60 16.68 9.15
N MET A 181 0.57 16.17 7.91
CA MET A 181 0.73 16.97 6.69
C MET A 181 -0.31 18.10 6.65
N MET A 182 -1.58 17.77 6.83
CA MET A 182 -2.66 18.77 6.86
C MET A 182 -2.46 19.81 7.97
N ARG A 183 -2.08 19.37 9.17
CA ARG A 183 -1.79 20.25 10.31
C ARG A 183 -0.66 21.23 10.01
N ARG A 184 0.40 20.81 9.32
CA ARG A 184 1.53 21.69 9.00
C ARG A 184 1.22 22.63 7.85
N TRP A 185 0.51 22.16 6.84
CA TRP A 185 0.21 22.96 5.67
C TRP A 185 -0.83 24.06 5.94
N GLN A 186 -1.79 23.80 6.85
CA GLN A 186 -2.90 24.73 7.13
C GLN A 186 -3.61 25.17 5.85
N LYS A 187 -3.90 24.18 4.97
CA LYS A 187 -4.55 24.35 3.67
C LYS A 187 -5.89 23.63 3.62
N ARG A 188 -6.73 24.00 2.66
CA ARG A 188 -7.97 23.28 2.37
C ARG A 188 -7.63 21.96 1.70
N ALA A 189 -7.77 20.85 2.43
CA ALA A 189 -7.45 19.52 1.93
C ALA A 189 -8.72 18.70 1.68
N LEU A 190 -8.68 17.90 0.61
CA LEU A 190 -9.61 16.80 0.37
C LEU A 190 -8.87 15.48 0.56
N VAL A 191 -9.33 14.65 1.49
CA VAL A 191 -8.83 13.29 1.69
C VAL A 191 -9.77 12.31 0.98
N ILE A 192 -9.22 11.57 0.03
CA ILE A 192 -9.90 10.52 -0.71
C ILE A 192 -9.55 9.18 -0.07
N THR A 193 -10.59 8.43 0.29
CA THR A 193 -10.46 7.10 0.89
C THR A 193 -11.14 6.05 0.02
N PHE A 194 -10.69 4.79 0.09
CA PHE A 194 -11.24 3.70 -0.73
C PHE A 194 -12.72 3.40 -0.46
N ASN A 195 -13.14 3.29 0.81
CA ASN A 195 -14.51 2.90 1.17
C ASN A 195 -15.09 3.79 2.28
N LYS A 196 -16.40 3.64 2.51
CA LYS A 196 -17.18 4.45 3.47
C LYS A 196 -16.72 4.26 4.93
N GLY A 197 -16.33 3.06 5.34
CA GLY A 197 -15.84 2.83 6.70
C GLY A 197 -14.50 3.54 6.97
N THR A 198 -13.58 3.49 6.00
CA THR A 198 -12.33 4.26 6.06
C THR A 198 -12.60 5.77 6.03
N GLN A 199 -13.57 6.22 5.24
CA GLN A 199 -14.00 7.62 5.18
C GLN A 199 -14.47 8.13 6.55
N GLU A 200 -15.36 7.39 7.21
CA GLU A 200 -15.90 7.75 8.54
C GLU A 200 -14.78 7.82 9.59
N THR A 201 -13.88 6.84 9.58
CA THR A 201 -12.71 6.80 10.47
C THR A 201 -11.79 7.99 10.24
N MET A 202 -11.49 8.30 8.98
CA MET A 202 -10.67 9.45 8.61
C MET A 202 -11.33 10.76 9.05
N HIS A 203 -12.62 10.92 8.79
CA HIS A 203 -13.37 12.12 9.18
C HIS A 203 -13.32 12.36 10.70
N HIS A 204 -13.53 11.31 11.49
CA HIS A 204 -13.42 11.39 12.95
C HIS A 204 -12.02 11.82 13.39
N ARG A 205 -10.96 11.24 12.81
CA ARG A 205 -9.57 11.61 13.14
C ARG A 205 -9.23 13.06 12.75
N ILE A 206 -9.74 13.54 11.62
CA ILE A 206 -9.60 14.94 11.19
C ILE A 206 -10.27 15.88 12.20
N GLN A 207 -11.49 15.56 12.64
CA GLN A 207 -12.21 16.33 13.67
C GLN A 207 -11.47 16.33 15.00
N GLN A 208 -11.00 15.18 15.47
CA GLN A 208 -10.21 15.07 16.71
C GLN A 208 -8.92 15.89 16.67
N ALA A 209 -8.31 16.01 15.48
CA ALA A 209 -7.12 16.82 15.27
C ALA A 209 -7.42 18.33 15.19
N GLY A 210 -8.69 18.75 15.21
CA GLY A 210 -9.11 20.15 15.09
C GLY A 210 -8.88 20.73 13.70
N LEU A 211 -8.87 19.90 12.65
CA LEU A 211 -8.56 20.31 11.28
C LEU A 211 -9.83 20.49 10.44
N THR A 212 -9.81 21.47 9.54
CA THR A 212 -10.88 21.72 8.58
C THR A 212 -10.53 21.08 7.23
N ALA A 213 -10.87 19.79 7.06
CA ALA A 213 -10.66 19.06 5.82
C ALA A 213 -11.84 18.10 5.56
N ASP A 214 -12.08 17.80 4.28
CA ASP A 214 -13.13 16.89 3.85
C ASP A 214 -12.57 15.49 3.63
N ALA A 215 -13.24 14.46 4.15
CA ALA A 215 -12.93 13.06 3.84
C ALA A 215 -14.06 12.45 3.00
N ARG A 216 -13.75 11.93 1.82
CA ARG A 216 -14.73 11.47 0.82
C ARG A 216 -14.24 10.22 0.10
N THR A 217 -15.15 9.37 -0.35
CA THR A 217 -14.82 8.38 -1.40
C THR A 217 -14.95 9.00 -2.78
N LEU A 218 -14.24 8.46 -3.79
CA LEU A 218 -14.45 8.87 -5.20
C LEU A 218 -15.91 8.71 -5.61
N ASP A 219 -16.56 7.63 -5.18
CA ASP A 219 -17.99 7.40 -5.41
C ASP A 219 -18.87 8.52 -4.88
N SER A 220 -18.59 9.01 -3.68
CA SER A 220 -19.36 10.12 -3.09
C SER A 220 -19.14 11.44 -3.84
N LEU A 221 -17.97 11.65 -4.44
CA LEU A 221 -17.67 12.84 -5.23
C LEU A 221 -18.36 12.79 -6.59
N CYS A 222 -18.29 11.64 -7.27
CA CYS A 222 -18.99 11.41 -8.53
C CYS A 222 -20.50 11.49 -8.34
N TYR A 223 -21.04 10.90 -7.27
CA TYR A 223 -22.46 10.97 -6.93
C TYR A 223 -22.94 12.42 -6.81
N ASP A 224 -22.20 13.25 -6.06
CA ASP A 224 -22.52 14.67 -5.91
C ASP A 224 -22.33 15.46 -7.23
N ALA A 225 -21.37 15.08 -8.07
CA ALA A 225 -21.15 15.72 -9.37
C ALA A 225 -22.26 15.38 -10.38
N CYS A 226 -22.88 14.20 -10.24
CA CYS A 226 -24.02 13.76 -11.03
C CYS A 226 -25.38 14.25 -10.48
N SER A 227 -25.40 15.26 -9.62
CA SER A 227 -26.63 15.81 -9.00
C SER A 227 -27.41 14.80 -8.16
N ARG A 228 -26.70 13.89 -7.47
CA ARG A 228 -27.27 12.94 -6.49
C ARG A 228 -28.42 12.10 -7.07
N PRO A 229 -28.15 11.30 -8.12
CA PRO A 229 -29.19 10.48 -8.76
C PRO A 229 -29.80 9.46 -7.78
N GLU A 230 -30.95 8.89 -8.14
CA GLU A 230 -31.48 7.74 -7.42
C GLU A 230 -30.67 6.49 -7.81
N LEU A 231 -29.85 6.00 -6.88
CA LEU A 231 -29.04 4.79 -7.11
C LEU A 231 -29.88 3.54 -6.93
N MET A 232 -29.58 2.51 -7.72
CA MET A 232 -30.06 1.16 -7.46
C MET A 232 -29.40 0.63 -6.17
N GLN A 233 -30.18 0.55 -5.09
CA GLN A 233 -29.71 0.11 -3.77
C GLN A 233 -29.03 -1.26 -3.79
N LYS A 234 -29.45 -2.13 -4.70
CA LYS A 234 -28.85 -3.44 -4.94
C LYS A 234 -28.61 -3.57 -6.46
N TRP A 235 -27.40 -3.99 -6.80
CA TRP A 235 -26.90 -4.10 -8.17
C TRP A 235 -26.63 -5.57 -8.54
N SER A 236 -27.64 -6.43 -8.37
CA SER A 236 -27.57 -7.83 -8.78
C SER A 236 -28.12 -8.05 -10.19
N ASP A 237 -27.80 -9.20 -10.79
CA ASP A 237 -28.42 -9.65 -12.04
C ASP A 237 -29.95 -9.66 -11.97
N TRP A 238 -30.50 -10.04 -10.81
CA TRP A 238 -31.93 -10.10 -10.59
C TRP A 238 -32.57 -8.70 -10.60
N GLU A 239 -31.97 -7.73 -9.90
CA GLU A 239 -32.49 -6.34 -9.94
C GLU A 239 -32.35 -5.73 -11.33
N LEU A 240 -31.21 -5.94 -11.99
CA LEU A 240 -30.97 -5.47 -13.35
C LEU A 240 -32.08 -6.00 -14.27
N CYS A 241 -32.36 -7.30 -14.22
CA CYS A 241 -33.42 -7.89 -15.03
C CYS A 241 -34.82 -7.39 -14.66
N ASN A 242 -35.16 -7.26 -13.38
CA ASN A 242 -36.48 -6.74 -13.01
C ASN A 242 -36.70 -5.28 -13.40
N ARG A 243 -35.67 -4.45 -13.27
CA ARG A 243 -35.75 -3.01 -13.58
C ARG A 243 -35.85 -2.76 -15.08
N PHE A 244 -35.04 -3.44 -15.88
CA PHE A 244 -34.92 -3.17 -17.32
C PHE A 244 -35.68 -4.16 -18.21
N TRP A 245 -36.09 -5.30 -17.65
CA TRP A 245 -36.66 -6.42 -18.41
C TRP A 245 -37.73 -7.21 -17.62
N PRO A 246 -38.73 -6.55 -17.01
CA PRO A 246 -39.65 -7.18 -16.05
C PRO A 246 -40.47 -8.35 -16.63
N LYS A 247 -40.83 -8.29 -17.91
CA LYS A 247 -41.60 -9.35 -18.59
C LYS A 247 -40.77 -10.62 -18.85
N SER A 248 -39.44 -10.49 -18.95
CA SER A 248 -38.51 -11.60 -19.19
C SER A 248 -37.87 -12.16 -17.93
N ALA A 249 -37.85 -11.39 -16.83
CA ALA A 249 -37.30 -11.84 -15.55
C ALA A 249 -38.00 -13.11 -15.01
N LYS A 250 -39.32 -13.23 -15.23
CA LYS A 250 -40.11 -14.40 -14.80
C LYS A 250 -39.88 -15.67 -15.64
N PHE A 251 -39.36 -15.57 -16.86
CA PHE A 251 -39.32 -16.69 -17.82
C PHE A 251 -37.92 -17.07 -18.33
N LYS A 252 -36.89 -16.23 -18.18
CA LYS A 252 -35.62 -16.42 -18.92
C LYS A 252 -34.40 -16.90 -18.13
N PHE A 253 -34.34 -16.74 -16.80
CA PHE A 253 -33.23 -17.34 -16.02
C PHE A 253 -33.28 -18.87 -15.94
N GLY A 254 -34.28 -19.51 -16.58
CA GLY A 254 -34.29 -20.94 -16.88
C GLY A 254 -33.58 -21.25 -18.20
N LYS A 255 -32.54 -22.11 -18.14
CA LYS A 255 -31.73 -22.72 -19.22
C LYS A 255 -31.16 -21.83 -20.35
N ASN A 256 -31.70 -20.65 -20.71
CA ASN A 256 -31.39 -19.99 -22.00
C ASN A 256 -31.43 -18.44 -22.09
N GLY A 257 -31.63 -17.63 -21.03
CA GLY A 257 -31.62 -16.15 -21.19
C GLY A 257 -31.25 -15.29 -19.97
N GLY A 258 -30.45 -14.25 -20.21
CA GLY A 258 -29.87 -13.39 -19.16
C GLY A 258 -28.69 -14.10 -18.50
N GLY A 259 -27.46 -13.85 -18.98
CA GLY A 259 -26.29 -14.56 -18.45
C GLY A 259 -26.10 -14.24 -16.95
N ARG A 260 -25.77 -15.25 -16.14
CA ARG A 260 -25.23 -14.96 -14.79
C ARG A 260 -24.01 -14.05 -14.91
N ARG A 261 -23.79 -13.17 -13.94
CA ARG A 261 -22.75 -12.13 -13.87
C ARG A 261 -22.91 -10.97 -14.86
N SER A 262 -24.10 -10.77 -15.40
CA SER A 262 -24.39 -9.68 -16.33
C SER A 262 -24.17 -8.28 -15.72
N SER A 263 -24.63 -8.10 -14.48
CA SER A 263 -24.37 -6.91 -13.66
C SER A 263 -22.87 -6.65 -13.50
N ASN A 264 -22.07 -7.69 -13.23
CA ASN A 264 -20.62 -7.60 -13.13
C ASN A 264 -19.96 -7.23 -14.46
N ILE A 265 -20.42 -7.75 -15.61
CA ILE A 265 -19.86 -7.36 -16.91
C ILE A 265 -20.15 -5.88 -17.18
N ILE A 266 -21.37 -5.40 -16.89
CA ILE A 266 -21.71 -3.98 -17.05
C ILE A 266 -20.87 -3.11 -16.11
N ASP A 267 -20.69 -3.52 -14.86
CA ASP A 267 -19.84 -2.83 -13.89
C ASP A 267 -18.37 -2.78 -14.34
N PHE A 268 -17.83 -3.91 -14.80
CA PHE A 268 -16.51 -3.99 -15.42
C PHE A 268 -16.39 -3.02 -16.60
N ARG A 269 -17.39 -2.98 -17.50
CA ARG A 269 -17.41 -2.02 -18.62
C ARG A 269 -17.35 -0.59 -18.13
N PHE A 270 -18.10 -0.23 -17.08
CA PHE A 270 -18.04 1.11 -16.51
C PHE A 270 -16.70 1.48 -15.90
N ARG A 271 -15.96 0.52 -15.34
CA ARG A 271 -14.61 0.73 -14.78
C ARG A 271 -13.51 0.77 -15.83
N HIS A 272 -13.72 0.09 -16.96
CA HIS A 272 -12.80 0.04 -18.10
C HIS A 272 -13.41 0.66 -19.38
N PRO A 273 -13.96 1.88 -19.35
CA PRO A 273 -14.77 2.41 -20.45
C PRO A 273 -14.08 2.56 -21.80
N ARG A 274 -12.76 2.70 -21.83
CA ARG A 274 -11.92 2.82 -23.05
C ARG A 274 -11.40 1.47 -23.54
N ALA A 275 -11.50 0.41 -22.74
CA ALA A 275 -11.07 -0.92 -23.14
C ALA A 275 -12.03 -1.53 -24.17
N HIS A 276 -11.47 -2.35 -25.07
CA HIS A 276 -12.25 -3.10 -26.04
C HIS A 276 -13.01 -4.25 -25.35
N ALA A 277 -14.20 -4.54 -25.86
CA ALA A 277 -15.06 -5.58 -25.31
C ALA A 277 -15.81 -6.33 -26.41
N ASN A 278 -15.82 -7.65 -26.33
CA ASN A 278 -16.67 -8.52 -27.13
C ASN A 278 -17.47 -9.45 -26.21
N ILE A 279 -18.77 -9.24 -26.20
CA ILE A 279 -19.71 -9.97 -25.34
C ILE A 279 -20.04 -11.33 -25.97
N CYS A 280 -20.00 -12.41 -25.19
CA CYS A 280 -20.29 -13.75 -25.70
C CYS A 280 -21.79 -13.92 -26.04
N LYS A 281 -22.14 -14.95 -26.82
CA LYS A 281 -23.54 -15.21 -27.24
C LYS A 281 -24.52 -15.33 -26.06
N ARG A 282 -24.08 -15.84 -24.90
CA ARG A 282 -24.94 -15.98 -23.69
C ARG A 282 -25.29 -14.62 -23.11
N HIS A 283 -24.32 -13.72 -23.01
CA HIS A 283 -24.51 -12.39 -22.44
C HIS A 283 -25.11 -11.40 -23.43
N ARG A 284 -24.91 -11.55 -24.76
CA ARG A 284 -25.62 -10.75 -25.78
C ARG A 284 -27.15 -10.87 -25.66
N ARG A 285 -27.63 -12.07 -25.31
CA ARG A 285 -29.04 -12.41 -25.09
C ARG A 285 -29.65 -11.83 -23.80
N LEU A 286 -28.90 -11.02 -23.05
CA LEU A 286 -29.49 -10.14 -22.01
C LEU A 286 -30.58 -9.24 -22.57
N ALA A 287 -30.49 -8.89 -23.85
CA ALA A 287 -31.46 -8.02 -24.47
C ALA A 287 -32.78 -8.71 -24.87
N LEU A 288 -33.82 -7.90 -25.07
CA LEU A 288 -35.05 -8.34 -25.72
C LEU A 288 -34.75 -8.82 -27.14
N LYS A 289 -35.65 -9.65 -27.70
CA LYS A 289 -35.56 -10.16 -29.07
C LYS A 289 -35.45 -8.96 -30.01
N GLY A 290 -34.29 -8.75 -30.63
CA GLY A 290 -34.03 -7.65 -31.58
C GLY A 290 -33.05 -6.56 -31.12
N CYS A 291 -32.48 -6.61 -29.92
CA CYS A 291 -31.55 -5.57 -29.43
C CYS A 291 -30.29 -6.12 -28.75
N ASP A 292 -29.59 -7.10 -29.33
CA ASP A 292 -28.40 -7.72 -28.71
C ASP A 292 -27.45 -6.71 -28.05
N TRP A 293 -27.13 -6.94 -26.78
CA TRP A 293 -26.14 -6.12 -26.09
C TRP A 293 -24.75 -6.42 -26.62
N ASP A 294 -24.09 -5.42 -27.19
CA ASP A 294 -22.78 -5.54 -27.83
C ASP A 294 -21.62 -5.02 -26.96
N GLY A 295 -21.89 -4.65 -25.70
CA GLY A 295 -20.88 -4.10 -24.78
C GLY A 295 -20.66 -2.59 -24.91
N LYS A 296 -21.32 -1.91 -25.85
CA LYS A 296 -21.22 -0.45 -26.03
C LYS A 296 -22.07 0.30 -25.00
N PHE A 297 -21.67 1.54 -24.70
CA PHE A 297 -22.42 2.43 -23.81
C PHE A 297 -23.71 2.98 -24.44
N THR A 298 -23.86 2.85 -25.76
CA THR A 298 -25.04 3.27 -26.50
C THR A 298 -26.12 2.20 -26.59
N SER A 299 -25.81 0.94 -26.22
CA SER A 299 -26.79 -0.14 -26.26
C SER A 299 -27.59 -0.25 -24.96
N TYR A 300 -28.84 -0.68 -25.08
CA TYR A 300 -29.70 -0.96 -23.94
C TYR A 300 -29.19 -2.21 -23.19
N PRO A 301 -29.12 -2.22 -21.84
CA PRO A 301 -29.63 -1.23 -20.89
C PRO A 301 -28.59 -0.18 -20.47
N VAL A 302 -27.33 -0.34 -20.89
CA VAL A 302 -26.18 0.47 -20.44
C VAL A 302 -26.44 1.96 -20.68
N GLN A 303 -26.97 2.31 -21.87
CA GLN A 303 -27.34 3.69 -22.19
C GLN A 303 -28.27 4.31 -21.13
N LYS A 304 -29.30 3.56 -20.69
CA LYS A 304 -30.27 4.04 -19.70
C LYS A 304 -29.64 4.18 -18.32
N ILE A 305 -28.77 3.24 -17.95
CA ILE A 305 -28.00 3.29 -16.69
C ILE A 305 -27.10 4.52 -16.64
N VAL A 306 -26.41 4.84 -17.75
CA VAL A 306 -25.57 6.04 -17.89
C VAL A 306 -26.39 7.32 -17.83
N GLN A 307 -27.46 7.42 -18.64
CA GLN A 307 -28.30 8.61 -18.71
C GLN A 307 -28.91 8.99 -17.36
N SER A 308 -29.30 7.99 -16.57
CA SER A 308 -29.88 8.20 -15.23
C SER A 308 -28.87 8.05 -14.10
N CYS A 309 -27.58 7.79 -14.39
CA CYS A 309 -26.52 7.60 -13.39
C CYS A 309 -26.91 6.61 -12.27
N MET A 310 -27.50 5.47 -12.63
CA MET A 310 -28.21 4.60 -11.67
C MET A 310 -27.30 3.79 -10.73
N THR A 311 -25.97 3.83 -10.94
CA THR A 311 -24.99 3.15 -10.11
C THR A 311 -23.78 4.04 -9.86
N HIS A 312 -22.99 3.71 -8.83
CA HIS A 312 -21.72 4.37 -8.58
C HIS A 312 -20.76 4.27 -9.77
N ALA A 313 -20.63 3.08 -10.38
CA ALA A 313 -19.79 2.91 -11.57
C ALA A 313 -20.27 3.74 -12.77
N ALA A 314 -21.59 3.89 -12.95
CA ALA A 314 -22.15 4.79 -13.97
C ALA A 314 -21.85 6.27 -13.66
N CYS A 315 -21.93 6.68 -12.39
CA CYS A 315 -21.53 8.03 -11.97
C CYS A 315 -20.05 8.30 -12.27
N ARG A 316 -19.16 7.34 -11.95
CA ARG A 316 -17.72 7.42 -12.27
C ARG A 316 -17.51 7.57 -13.77
N TYR A 317 -18.15 6.71 -14.57
CA TYR A 317 -18.09 6.79 -16.02
C TYR A 317 -18.53 8.16 -16.56
N VAL A 318 -19.68 8.68 -16.12
CA VAL A 318 -20.19 9.98 -16.55
C VAL A 318 -19.23 11.11 -16.15
N CYS A 319 -18.68 11.06 -14.93
CA CYS A 319 -17.69 12.03 -14.47
C CYS A 319 -16.38 11.97 -15.26
N ASP A 320 -15.91 10.78 -15.62
CA ASP A 320 -14.72 10.58 -16.47
C ASP A 320 -14.95 11.18 -17.86
N GLN A 321 -16.11 10.90 -18.48
CA GLN A 321 -16.43 11.41 -19.83
C GLN A 321 -16.64 12.94 -19.87
N ARG A 322 -17.22 13.51 -18.82
CA ARG A 322 -17.62 14.94 -18.80
C ARG A 322 -16.67 15.84 -18.02
N CYS A 323 -15.57 15.30 -17.50
CA CYS A 323 -14.65 16.00 -16.60
C CYS A 323 -15.35 16.70 -15.41
N SER A 324 -16.42 16.09 -14.87
CA SER A 324 -17.32 16.75 -13.92
C SER A 324 -16.75 16.90 -12.50
N LEU A 325 -15.62 16.26 -12.18
CA LEU A 325 -14.97 16.43 -10.88
C LEU A 325 -14.09 17.68 -10.81
N ARG A 326 -13.67 18.25 -11.93
CA ARG A 326 -12.72 19.38 -11.97
C ARG A 326 -13.07 20.50 -10.99
N ALA A 327 -14.27 21.07 -11.10
CA ALA A 327 -14.70 22.17 -10.24
C ALA A 327 -14.75 21.80 -8.74
N LYS A 328 -15.08 20.53 -8.43
CA LYS A 328 -15.10 20.05 -7.04
C LYS A 328 -13.69 19.83 -6.49
N LEU A 329 -12.79 19.26 -7.28
CA LEU A 329 -11.42 19.00 -6.88
C LEU A 329 -10.58 20.28 -6.81
N ASP A 330 -10.76 21.20 -7.75
CA ASP A 330 -10.07 22.51 -7.78
C ASP A 330 -10.53 23.46 -6.65
N ALA A 331 -11.62 23.12 -5.94
CA ALA A 331 -12.06 23.86 -4.75
C ALA A 331 -11.11 23.67 -3.55
N TYR A 332 -10.19 22.70 -3.61
CA TYR A 332 -9.19 22.45 -2.57
C TYR A 332 -7.83 22.97 -3.00
N ASP A 333 -6.91 23.10 -2.05
CA ASP A 333 -5.52 23.44 -2.33
C ASP A 333 -4.69 22.19 -2.64
N VAL A 334 -5.06 21.06 -2.05
CA VAL A 334 -4.38 19.78 -2.16
C VAL A 334 -5.36 18.62 -2.03
N ILE A 335 -5.06 17.52 -2.73
CA ILE A 335 -5.81 16.28 -2.63
C ILE A 335 -4.88 15.21 -2.06
N LEU A 336 -5.33 14.54 -1.01
CA LEU A 336 -4.62 13.47 -0.32
C LEU A 336 -5.39 12.17 -0.59
N VAL A 337 -4.72 11.09 -0.96
CA VAL A 337 -5.34 9.80 -1.20
C VAL A 337 -4.75 8.79 -0.21
N ASP A 338 -5.59 8.20 0.62
CA ASP A 338 -5.21 7.11 1.52
C ASP A 338 -5.48 5.75 0.86
N GLU A 339 -4.67 4.75 1.21
CA GLU A 339 -4.67 3.40 0.61
C GLU A 339 -4.65 3.45 -0.93
N MET A 340 -3.70 4.22 -1.49
CA MET A 340 -3.63 4.50 -2.93
C MET A 340 -3.71 3.25 -3.81
N GLN A 341 -3.17 2.12 -3.35
CA GLN A 341 -3.11 0.87 -4.09
C GLN A 341 -4.48 0.25 -4.37
N ASP A 342 -5.54 0.70 -3.70
CA ASP A 342 -6.92 0.32 -4.00
C ASP A 342 -7.63 1.32 -4.95
N LEU A 343 -6.93 2.39 -5.37
CA LEU A 343 -7.42 3.49 -6.21
C LEU A 343 -6.53 3.74 -7.44
N ILE A 344 -5.88 2.69 -7.95
CA ILE A 344 -4.93 2.75 -9.08
C ILE A 344 -5.54 2.32 -10.41
N SER A 345 -6.84 2.04 -10.52
CA SER A 345 -7.43 1.73 -11.82
C SER A 345 -7.26 2.90 -12.80
N ALA A 346 -7.20 2.61 -14.09
CA ALA A 346 -7.02 3.64 -15.11
C ALA A 346 -8.11 4.74 -15.05
N GLN A 347 -9.35 4.37 -14.74
CA GLN A 347 -10.44 5.32 -14.57
C GLN A 347 -10.25 6.20 -13.33
N GLU A 348 -9.89 5.62 -12.17
CA GLU A 348 -9.70 6.40 -10.94
C GLU A 348 -8.56 7.40 -11.10
N GLN A 349 -7.46 6.99 -11.74
CA GLN A 349 -6.36 7.89 -12.05
C GLN A 349 -6.80 9.04 -12.97
N ARG A 350 -7.66 8.80 -13.96
CA ARG A 350 -8.23 9.87 -14.79
C ARG A 350 -9.15 10.81 -14.03
N LEU A 351 -10.00 10.28 -13.15
CA LEU A 351 -10.86 11.08 -12.28
C LEU A 351 -10.03 12.01 -11.40
N LEU A 352 -8.95 11.51 -10.80
CA LEU A 352 -7.99 12.29 -10.02
C LEU A 352 -7.20 13.29 -10.89
N SER A 353 -6.99 12.99 -12.18
CA SER A 353 -6.31 13.88 -13.14
C SER A 353 -7.13 15.12 -13.52
N GLN A 354 -8.41 15.20 -13.15
CA GLN A 354 -9.26 16.33 -13.53
C GLN A 354 -8.94 17.62 -12.77
N THR A 355 -8.13 17.53 -11.72
CA THR A 355 -7.68 18.67 -10.91
C THR A 355 -6.39 19.29 -11.44
N SER A 356 -6.22 20.59 -11.20
CA SER A 356 -4.95 21.31 -11.38
C SER A 356 -4.11 21.35 -10.10
N LYS A 357 -4.65 20.86 -8.99
CA LYS A 357 -4.05 20.90 -7.67
C LYS A 357 -3.10 19.71 -7.44
N PRO A 358 -2.08 19.86 -6.59
CA PRO A 358 -1.23 18.74 -6.21
C PRO A 358 -2.04 17.57 -5.62
N VAL A 359 -1.70 16.36 -6.05
CA VAL A 359 -2.26 15.10 -5.54
C VAL A 359 -1.16 14.29 -4.85
N VAL A 360 -1.35 13.96 -3.58
CA VAL A 360 -0.44 13.12 -2.80
C VAL A 360 -1.10 11.76 -2.57
N LEU A 361 -0.52 10.72 -3.17
CA LEU A 361 -0.97 9.35 -3.09
C LEU A 361 -0.16 8.62 -2.03
N VAL A 362 -0.80 8.13 -0.97
CA VAL A 362 -0.13 7.38 0.11
C VAL A 362 -0.71 5.97 0.17
N GLY A 363 0.14 4.96 0.16
CA GLY A 363 -0.32 3.58 0.31
C GLY A 363 0.82 2.59 0.24
N ASP A 364 0.47 1.31 0.12
CA ASP A 364 1.42 0.21 0.05
C ASP A 364 1.06 -0.70 -1.12
N PRO A 365 1.83 -0.72 -2.22
CA PRO A 365 1.54 -1.60 -3.36
C PRO A 365 1.44 -3.08 -2.96
N MET A 366 2.12 -3.52 -1.89
CA MET A 366 2.03 -4.89 -1.39
C MET A 366 0.74 -5.21 -0.65
N GLN A 367 -0.08 -4.20 -0.36
CA GLN A 367 -1.42 -4.38 0.22
C GLN A 367 -2.52 -4.25 -0.83
N ALA A 368 -2.21 -4.33 -2.12
CA ALA A 368 -3.19 -4.32 -3.20
C ALA A 368 -3.87 -5.69 -3.29
N ILE A 369 -4.97 -5.86 -2.56
CA ILE A 369 -5.73 -7.13 -2.48
C ILE A 369 -7.16 -7.00 -3.02
N ASN A 370 -7.50 -5.83 -3.58
CA ASN A 370 -8.82 -5.58 -4.17
C ASN A 370 -8.81 -5.62 -5.71
N ASN A 371 -7.68 -6.01 -6.32
CA ASN A 371 -7.50 -6.06 -7.78
C ASN A 371 -8.46 -7.02 -8.47
N PHE A 372 -8.98 -8.03 -7.74
CA PHE A 372 -9.99 -8.97 -8.26
C PHE A 372 -11.25 -8.28 -8.82
N GLN A 373 -11.52 -7.04 -8.40
CA GLN A 373 -12.61 -6.28 -8.98
C GLN A 373 -12.40 -6.09 -10.49
N ASP A 374 -11.16 -5.85 -10.91
CA ASP A 374 -10.78 -5.64 -12.30
C ASP A 374 -10.62 -6.93 -13.10
N ASP A 375 -10.86 -8.11 -12.51
CA ASP A 375 -10.85 -9.37 -13.25
C ASP A 375 -12.06 -9.49 -14.18
N PRO A 376 -11.88 -9.96 -15.43
CA PRO A 376 -13.00 -10.27 -16.33
C PRO A 376 -14.00 -11.22 -15.67
N PRO A 377 -15.27 -10.80 -15.46
CA PRO A 377 -16.24 -11.62 -14.74
C PRO A 377 -16.72 -12.85 -15.54
N CYS A 378 -16.35 -12.96 -16.82
CA CYS A 378 -16.71 -14.07 -17.70
C CYS A 378 -15.54 -14.47 -18.58
N THR A 379 -15.19 -15.76 -18.57
CA THR A 379 -14.13 -16.37 -19.39
C THR A 379 -14.49 -16.46 -20.88
N ASP A 380 -15.79 -16.46 -21.21
CA ASP A 380 -16.27 -16.53 -22.60
C ASP A 380 -16.35 -15.14 -23.26
N CYS A 381 -16.33 -14.05 -22.46
CA CYS A 381 -16.34 -12.69 -22.97
C CYS A 381 -14.89 -12.21 -23.11
N HIS A 382 -14.58 -11.51 -24.20
CA HIS A 382 -13.30 -10.82 -24.34
C HIS A 382 -13.46 -9.44 -23.72
N LEU A 383 -12.96 -9.25 -22.49
CA LEU A 383 -13.06 -8.01 -21.74
C LEU A 383 -11.64 -7.55 -21.39
N GLU A 384 -11.14 -6.58 -22.13
CA GLU A 384 -9.82 -6.02 -21.85
C GLU A 384 -9.86 -5.10 -20.63
N GLN A 385 -8.76 -5.08 -19.87
CA GLN A 385 -8.53 -4.10 -18.84
C GLN A 385 -7.82 -2.89 -19.45
N GLU A 386 -8.10 -1.70 -18.90
CA GLU A 386 -7.32 -0.52 -19.23
C GLU A 386 -6.01 -0.49 -18.43
N ASN A 387 -4.92 -0.16 -19.11
CA ASN A 387 -3.65 0.10 -18.43
C ASN A 387 -3.75 1.40 -17.63
N ALA A 388 -3.49 1.32 -16.32
CA ALA A 388 -3.30 2.50 -15.50
C ALA A 388 -2.10 3.31 -15.99
N PRO A 389 -2.15 4.65 -15.94
CA PRO A 389 -0.99 5.47 -16.26
C PRO A 389 0.15 5.16 -15.29
N ALA A 390 1.38 5.13 -15.81
CA ALA A 390 2.56 4.98 -14.97
C ALA A 390 2.60 6.12 -13.94
N LEU A 391 2.73 5.75 -12.67
CA LEU A 391 2.93 6.70 -11.58
C LEU A 391 4.40 7.12 -11.54
N SER A 392 4.68 8.30 -10.99
CA SER A 392 6.05 8.73 -10.69
C SER A 392 6.71 7.76 -9.71
N ASN A 393 8.04 7.72 -9.70
CA ASN A 393 8.80 7.00 -8.69
C ASN A 393 8.33 7.39 -7.29
N ALA A 394 8.08 6.37 -6.46
CA ALA A 394 7.54 6.57 -5.13
C ALA A 394 8.63 7.00 -4.15
N ILE A 395 8.30 7.95 -3.29
CA ILE A 395 9.06 8.23 -2.07
C ILE A 395 8.77 7.07 -1.12
N GLU A 396 9.78 6.26 -0.80
CA GLU A 396 9.62 5.11 0.08
C GLU A 396 9.74 5.52 1.55
N TRP A 397 8.77 5.14 2.36
CA TRP A 397 8.97 5.02 3.80
C TRP A 397 9.41 3.59 4.12
N TYR A 398 10.19 3.44 5.17
CA TYR A 398 10.75 2.17 5.62
C TYR A 398 10.32 1.83 7.05
N GLY A 399 10.19 2.84 7.91
CA GLY A 399 9.94 2.64 9.33
C GLY A 399 8.50 2.21 9.65
N THR A 400 8.33 1.25 10.56
CA THR A 400 7.03 0.85 11.11
C THR A 400 7.01 0.95 12.63
N TRP A 401 5.93 1.50 13.18
CA TRP A 401 5.71 1.59 14.63
C TRP A 401 5.03 0.35 15.22
N ARG A 402 4.66 -0.61 14.37
CA ARG A 402 3.79 -1.72 14.76
C ARG A 402 4.53 -3.04 14.82
N LEU A 403 5.28 -3.37 13.77
CA LEU A 403 6.00 -4.63 13.70
C LEU A 403 7.35 -4.46 14.38
N ASP A 404 7.74 -5.41 15.21
CA ASP A 404 9.07 -5.49 15.83
C ASP A 404 10.15 -5.85 14.80
N SER A 405 11.43 -5.76 15.20
CA SER A 405 12.58 -6.00 14.33
C SER A 405 12.62 -7.42 13.75
N PHE A 406 12.24 -8.44 14.53
CA PHE A 406 12.20 -9.83 14.07
C PHE A 406 11.11 -10.01 13.00
N THR A 407 9.89 -9.54 13.27
CA THR A 407 8.79 -9.59 12.30
C THR A 407 9.14 -8.84 11.02
N VAL A 408 9.74 -7.65 11.13
CA VAL A 408 10.19 -6.84 9.99
C VAL A 408 11.15 -7.64 9.11
N ARG A 409 12.18 -8.25 9.72
CA ARG A 409 13.16 -9.06 8.99
C ARG A 409 12.50 -10.27 8.32
N PHE A 410 11.63 -10.97 9.03
CA PHE A 410 10.87 -12.09 8.48
C PHE A 410 10.02 -11.67 7.27
N VAL A 411 9.31 -10.54 7.38
CA VAL A 411 8.49 -10.00 6.28
C VAL A 411 9.35 -9.60 5.10
N GLU A 412 10.50 -8.99 5.33
CA GLU A 412 11.43 -8.62 4.28
C GLU A 412 12.01 -9.84 3.56
N GLU A 413 12.49 -10.86 4.28
CA GLU A 413 13.01 -12.09 3.70
C GLU A 413 11.95 -12.84 2.88
N ARG A 414 10.69 -12.82 3.34
CA ARG A 414 9.59 -13.55 2.70
C ARG A 414 8.95 -12.80 1.53
N PHE A 415 8.88 -11.47 1.60
CA PHE A 415 8.08 -10.65 0.69
C PHE A 415 8.90 -9.58 -0.02
N GLU A 416 10.20 -9.48 0.25
CA GLU A 416 11.11 -8.47 -0.32
C GLU A 416 10.69 -7.02 0.01
N ARG A 417 9.85 -6.85 1.05
CA ARG A 417 9.41 -5.54 1.51
C ARG A 417 10.42 -4.99 2.51
N ARG A 418 11.27 -4.08 2.02
CA ARG A 418 12.28 -3.39 2.83
C ARG A 418 11.64 -2.52 3.89
N MET A 419 11.98 -2.79 5.15
CA MET A 419 11.41 -2.12 6.32
C MET A 419 12.44 -2.01 7.44
N TYR A 420 12.14 -1.22 8.47
CA TYR A 420 12.79 -1.30 9.79
C TYR A 420 11.78 -1.00 10.90
N SER A 421 12.05 -1.47 12.11
CA SER A 421 11.15 -1.25 13.26
C SER A 421 11.54 -0.02 14.07
N TYR A 422 10.54 0.74 14.52
CA TYR A 422 10.69 1.77 15.56
C TYR A 422 10.48 1.23 16.98
N ARG A 423 10.10 -0.05 17.15
CA ARG A 423 9.94 -0.66 18.47
C ARG A 423 11.30 -0.93 19.10
N ALA A 424 11.33 -0.90 20.43
CA ALA A 424 12.53 -1.23 21.19
C ALA A 424 12.92 -2.71 20.97
N VAL A 425 14.22 -3.01 21.11
CA VAL A 425 14.78 -4.34 20.82
C VAL A 425 14.25 -5.42 21.77
N ASP A 426 13.82 -5.04 22.97
CA ASP A 426 13.24 -5.92 23.99
C ASP A 426 11.74 -6.21 23.78
N ASP A 427 11.08 -5.49 22.86
CA ASP A 427 9.67 -5.61 22.55
C ASP A 427 9.45 -6.49 21.31
N THR A 428 9.93 -7.74 21.37
CA THR A 428 9.87 -8.70 20.25
C THR A 428 8.54 -9.45 20.22
N SER A 429 7.97 -9.59 19.02
CA SER A 429 6.83 -10.49 18.83
C SER A 429 7.32 -11.93 18.75
N GLU A 430 6.47 -12.85 19.22
CA GLU A 430 6.74 -14.27 19.12
C GLU A 430 6.16 -14.82 17.81
N VAL A 431 6.98 -15.53 17.03
CA VAL A 431 6.55 -16.21 15.80
C VAL A 431 6.68 -17.72 15.95
N TYR A 432 5.57 -18.43 15.79
CA TYR A 432 5.47 -19.87 15.98
C TYR A 432 5.14 -20.58 14.67
N TRP A 433 5.75 -21.74 14.44
CA TRP A 433 5.35 -22.69 13.40
C TRP A 433 4.71 -23.90 14.07
N LYS A 434 3.37 -23.95 14.12
CA LYS A 434 2.60 -24.95 14.88
C LYS A 434 1.25 -25.22 14.22
N ASP A 435 0.72 -26.42 14.40
CA ASP A 435 -0.62 -26.80 13.90
C ASP A 435 -1.76 -26.31 14.80
N GLU A 436 -1.42 -25.96 16.05
CA GLU A 436 -2.35 -25.53 17.07
C GLU A 436 -2.17 -24.06 17.43
N LEU A 437 -3.26 -23.46 17.94
CA LEU A 437 -3.24 -22.09 18.43
C LEU A 437 -2.48 -22.02 19.75
N VAL A 438 -1.57 -21.05 19.87
CA VAL A 438 -0.78 -20.84 21.10
C VAL A 438 -1.59 -20.08 22.15
N HIS A 439 -2.43 -19.14 21.72
CA HIS A 439 -3.21 -18.28 22.60
C HIS A 439 -4.71 -18.51 22.40
N ALA A 440 -5.47 -18.52 23.50
CA ALA A 440 -6.93 -18.70 23.46
C ALA A 440 -7.63 -17.61 22.65
N LYS A 441 -7.13 -16.37 22.70
CA LYS A 441 -7.71 -15.20 22.04
C LYS A 441 -6.96 -14.87 20.76
N THR A 442 -6.99 -15.81 19.81
CA THR A 442 -6.30 -15.68 18.52
C THR A 442 -7.28 -15.33 17.40
N LEU A 443 -6.87 -14.42 16.52
CA LEU A 443 -7.53 -14.17 15.25
C LEU A 443 -6.92 -15.02 14.15
N VAL A 444 -7.65 -16.02 13.66
CA VAL A 444 -7.22 -16.88 12.55
C VAL A 444 -7.60 -16.22 11.22
N ILE A 445 -6.61 -16.08 10.34
CA ILE A 445 -6.74 -15.43 9.04
C ILE A 445 -6.58 -16.48 7.94
N CYS A 446 -7.60 -16.62 7.11
CA CYS A 446 -7.62 -17.55 5.98
C CYS A 446 -7.66 -16.81 4.63
N ARG A 447 -7.24 -17.50 3.56
CA ARG A 447 -7.40 -17.02 2.18
C ARG A 447 -8.85 -17.07 1.72
N CYS A 448 -9.56 -18.15 2.03
CA CYS A 448 -10.89 -18.42 1.49
C CYS A 448 -11.91 -18.85 2.55
N ASN A 449 -13.19 -18.65 2.24
CA ASN A 449 -14.29 -18.96 3.14
C ASN A 449 -14.42 -20.45 3.49
N LYS A 450 -13.97 -21.36 2.62
CA LYS A 450 -13.95 -22.80 2.91
C LYS A 450 -13.09 -23.08 4.16
N ASN A 451 -11.91 -22.46 4.23
CA ASN A 451 -10.99 -22.67 5.34
C ASN A 451 -11.46 -21.94 6.61
N VAL A 452 -12.13 -20.80 6.48
CA VAL A 452 -12.83 -20.16 7.61
C VAL A 452 -13.83 -21.13 8.26
N ILE A 453 -14.64 -21.83 7.46
CA ILE A 453 -15.61 -22.82 7.95
C ILE A 453 -14.88 -24.00 8.61
N GLY A 454 -13.84 -24.53 7.97
CA GLY A 454 -13.04 -25.63 8.53
C GLY A 454 -12.43 -25.31 9.90
N VAL A 455 -11.84 -24.11 10.04
CA VAL A 455 -11.34 -23.60 11.34
C VAL A 455 -12.46 -23.47 12.35
N ALA A 456 -13.59 -22.88 11.99
CA ALA A 456 -14.71 -22.71 12.92
C ALA A 456 -15.28 -24.06 13.40
N MET A 457 -15.30 -25.09 12.55
CA MET A 457 -15.72 -26.44 12.93
C MET A 457 -14.73 -27.10 13.90
N ARG A 458 -13.43 -26.90 13.70
CA ARG A 458 -12.36 -27.44 14.56
C ARG A 458 -12.29 -26.78 15.93
N TYR A 459 -12.61 -25.49 16.02
CA TYR A 459 -12.54 -24.70 17.26
C TYR A 459 -13.94 -24.23 17.68
N PRO A 460 -14.66 -25.00 18.52
CA PRO A 460 -16.08 -24.74 18.87
C PRO A 460 -16.34 -23.36 19.49
N ASP A 461 -15.37 -22.81 20.23
CA ASP A 461 -15.50 -21.53 20.91
C ASP A 461 -15.15 -20.32 20.02
N MET A 462 -14.70 -20.57 18.78
CA MET A 462 -14.25 -19.52 17.88
C MET A 462 -15.42 -18.80 17.19
N ARG A 463 -15.42 -17.47 17.25
CA ARG A 463 -16.38 -16.63 16.53
C ARG A 463 -16.04 -16.56 15.05
N VAL A 464 -17.05 -16.32 14.21
CA VAL A 464 -16.87 -16.16 12.76
C VAL A 464 -17.24 -14.75 12.34
N VAL A 465 -16.26 -14.02 11.78
CA VAL A 465 -16.50 -12.65 11.33
C VAL A 465 -17.51 -12.65 10.19
N ARG A 466 -18.65 -11.98 10.39
CA ARG A 466 -19.82 -11.98 9.47
C ARG A 466 -20.30 -13.38 9.10
N GLY A 467 -20.33 -14.29 10.08
CA GLY A 467 -20.80 -15.66 9.90
C GLY A 467 -22.23 -15.76 9.37
N ASP A 468 -23.12 -14.83 9.73
CA ASP A 468 -24.48 -14.72 9.20
C ASP A 468 -24.51 -14.47 7.68
N THR A 469 -23.66 -13.54 7.21
CA THR A 469 -23.51 -13.23 5.78
C THR A 469 -22.92 -14.43 5.05
N LEU A 470 -21.92 -15.09 5.64
CA LEU A 470 -21.30 -16.28 5.07
C LEU A 470 -22.30 -17.45 4.98
N ALA A 471 -23.13 -17.67 6.01
CA ALA A 471 -24.18 -18.67 6.00
C ALA A 471 -25.20 -18.40 4.88
N GLN A 472 -25.59 -17.14 4.68
CA GLN A 472 -26.48 -16.76 3.59
C GLN A 472 -25.84 -17.03 2.22
N GLN A 473 -24.56 -16.67 2.05
CA GLN A 473 -23.82 -16.93 0.81
C GLN A 473 -23.69 -18.43 0.53
N LEU A 474 -23.40 -19.24 1.54
CA LEU A 474 -23.28 -20.69 1.42
C LEU A 474 -24.62 -21.33 1.01
N ALA A 475 -25.73 -20.92 1.65
CA ALA A 475 -27.07 -21.38 1.31
C ALA A 475 -27.52 -20.98 -0.11
N ILE A 476 -27.10 -19.80 -0.59
CA ILE A 476 -27.33 -19.38 -1.98
C ILE A 476 -26.46 -20.21 -2.93
N ALA A 477 -25.19 -20.41 -2.60
CA ALA A 477 -24.24 -21.17 -3.42
C ALA A 477 -24.62 -22.65 -3.54
N ALA A 478 -25.25 -23.24 -2.53
CA ALA A 478 -25.77 -24.61 -2.59
C ALA A 478 -26.83 -24.80 -3.69
N LYS A 479 -27.57 -23.73 -4.04
CA LYS A 479 -28.57 -23.71 -5.12
C LYS A 479 -27.95 -23.47 -6.50
N ASP A 480 -26.62 -23.33 -6.58
CA ASP A 480 -25.90 -23.12 -7.82
C ASP A 480 -25.51 -24.45 -8.49
N ASP A 481 -26.41 -24.97 -9.33
CA ASP A 481 -26.20 -26.22 -10.08
C ASP A 481 -25.04 -26.18 -11.11
N SER A 482 -24.44 -25.01 -11.35
CA SER A 482 -23.36 -24.89 -12.35
C SER A 482 -22.01 -25.39 -11.86
N MET A 483 -21.83 -25.52 -10.53
CA MET A 483 -20.56 -25.88 -9.88
C MET A 483 -19.34 -25.05 -10.32
N VAL A 484 -19.54 -23.86 -10.88
CA VAL A 484 -18.43 -23.09 -11.45
C VAL A 484 -17.55 -22.47 -10.37
N THR A 485 -18.13 -22.08 -9.23
CA THR A 485 -17.37 -21.42 -8.16
C THR A 485 -16.88 -22.41 -7.11
N PRO A 486 -15.69 -22.20 -6.51
CA PRO A 486 -15.20 -23.02 -5.40
C PRO A 486 -16.20 -23.09 -4.22
N MET A 487 -16.89 -21.98 -3.94
CA MET A 487 -17.93 -21.93 -2.91
C MET A 487 -19.13 -22.82 -3.25
N ALA A 488 -19.62 -22.80 -4.49
CA ALA A 488 -20.75 -23.63 -4.90
C ALA A 488 -20.41 -25.12 -4.81
N LYS A 489 -19.21 -25.52 -5.26
CA LYS A 489 -18.72 -26.89 -5.13
C LYS A 489 -18.73 -27.34 -3.66
N TYR A 490 -18.16 -26.52 -2.78
CA TYR A 490 -18.09 -26.82 -1.35
C TYR A 490 -19.47 -26.85 -0.68
N ALA A 491 -20.35 -25.90 -1.00
CA ALA A 491 -21.72 -25.87 -0.47
C ALA A 491 -22.52 -27.12 -0.85
N GLN A 492 -22.30 -27.65 -2.05
CA GLN A 492 -22.95 -28.89 -2.50
C GLN A 492 -22.31 -30.15 -1.91
N GLU A 493 -21.00 -30.15 -1.64
CA GLU A 493 -20.36 -31.21 -0.85
C GLU A 493 -21.01 -31.31 0.53
N LEU A 494 -21.17 -30.17 1.23
CA LEU A 494 -21.87 -30.09 2.51
C LEU A 494 -23.35 -30.50 2.41
N ALA A 495 -24.02 -30.17 1.31
CA ALA A 495 -25.40 -30.60 1.08
C ALA A 495 -25.50 -32.12 0.91
N ARG A 496 -24.56 -32.72 0.16
CA ARG A 496 -24.48 -34.18 -0.04
C ARG A 496 -24.14 -34.92 1.25
N SER A 497 -23.29 -34.35 2.11
CA SER A 497 -22.99 -34.90 3.45
C SER A 497 -24.09 -34.64 4.49
N ARG A 498 -25.14 -33.88 4.14
CA ARG A 498 -26.22 -33.43 5.05
C ARG A 498 -25.73 -32.54 6.20
N GLU A 499 -24.62 -31.83 6.01
CA GLU A 499 -24.03 -30.93 7.01
C GLU A 499 -24.35 -29.45 6.76
N LEU A 500 -24.86 -29.11 5.57
CA LEU A 500 -25.07 -27.72 5.15
C LEU A 500 -25.90 -26.89 6.14
N ASP A 501 -27.04 -27.42 6.61
CA ASP A 501 -27.92 -26.70 7.53
C ASP A 501 -27.26 -26.50 8.90
N THR A 502 -26.60 -27.55 9.41
CA THR A 502 -25.83 -27.51 10.67
C THR A 502 -24.71 -26.46 10.60
N VAL A 503 -23.95 -26.45 9.50
CA VAL A 503 -22.88 -25.46 9.28
C VAL A 503 -23.47 -24.05 9.16
N CYS A 504 -24.56 -23.86 8.43
CA CYS A 504 -25.21 -22.55 8.31
C CYS A 504 -25.75 -22.05 9.66
N GLN A 505 -26.29 -22.94 10.49
CA GLN A 505 -26.74 -22.60 11.84
C GLN A 505 -25.56 -22.19 12.73
N MET A 506 -24.49 -23.00 12.77
CA MET A 506 -23.26 -22.69 13.50
C MET A 506 -22.71 -21.31 13.13
N LEU A 507 -22.61 -21.02 11.82
CA LEU A 507 -22.11 -19.74 11.33
C LEU A 507 -22.96 -18.55 11.79
N ARG A 508 -24.29 -18.70 11.86
CA ARG A 508 -25.18 -17.63 12.36
C ARG A 508 -25.02 -17.43 13.86
N GLU A 509 -25.02 -18.50 14.64
CA GLU A 509 -24.89 -18.46 16.11
C GLU A 509 -23.53 -17.86 16.54
N ARG A 510 -22.49 -18.13 15.77
CA ARG A 510 -21.13 -17.66 16.03
C ARG A 510 -20.77 -16.37 15.30
N SER A 511 -21.72 -15.72 14.61
CA SER A 511 -21.44 -14.49 13.86
C SER A 511 -21.00 -13.35 14.79
N VAL A 512 -19.98 -12.59 14.37
CA VAL A 512 -19.52 -11.37 15.04
C VAL A 512 -19.15 -10.31 13.99
N ARG A 513 -19.32 -9.02 14.32
CA ARG A 513 -18.80 -7.95 13.45
C ARG A 513 -17.32 -7.77 13.76
N LEU A 514 -16.51 -7.48 12.73
CA LEU A 514 -15.07 -7.28 12.93
C LEU A 514 -14.75 -6.21 13.99
N ALA A 515 -15.53 -5.11 14.03
CA ALA A 515 -15.37 -4.05 15.02
C ALA A 515 -15.64 -4.49 16.47
N ASP A 516 -16.36 -5.59 16.66
CA ASP A 516 -16.65 -6.17 17.98
C ASP A 516 -15.66 -7.29 18.35
N VAL A 517 -14.73 -7.65 17.44
CA VAL A 517 -13.67 -8.61 17.74
C VAL A 517 -12.65 -7.92 18.64
N ASN A 518 -12.85 -8.09 19.94
CA ASN A 518 -11.92 -7.64 20.96
C ASN A 518 -11.80 -8.73 22.01
N ASP A 519 -10.57 -9.09 22.36
CA ASP A 519 -10.28 -10.02 23.46
C ASP A 519 -10.97 -11.40 23.35
N MET A 520 -11.20 -11.88 22.12
CA MET A 520 -11.86 -13.17 21.82
C MET A 520 -11.18 -13.96 20.71
N ALA A 521 -11.50 -15.25 20.59
CA ALA A 521 -11.07 -16.06 19.45
C ALA A 521 -12.00 -15.80 18.25
N ALA A 522 -11.42 -15.52 17.08
CA ALA A 522 -12.21 -15.33 15.87
C ALA A 522 -11.50 -15.88 14.63
N VAL A 523 -12.27 -16.22 13.60
CA VAL A 523 -11.76 -16.56 12.27
C VAL A 523 -12.38 -15.68 11.20
N THR A 524 -11.57 -15.28 10.23
CA THR A 524 -11.95 -14.37 9.16
C THR A 524 -11.15 -14.63 7.89
N THR A 525 -11.58 -14.02 6.78
CA THR A 525 -10.75 -13.91 5.59
C THR A 525 -9.81 -12.71 5.66
N VAL A 526 -8.70 -12.78 4.94
CA VAL A 526 -7.75 -11.66 4.81
C VAL A 526 -8.39 -10.36 4.27
N HIS A 527 -9.35 -10.47 3.36
CA HIS A 527 -10.03 -9.32 2.76
C HIS A 527 -10.85 -8.54 3.79
N GLN A 528 -11.41 -9.24 4.77
CA GLN A 528 -12.19 -8.61 5.84
C GLN A 528 -11.29 -7.94 6.88
N VAL A 529 -10.11 -8.49 7.16
CA VAL A 529 -9.18 -8.00 8.20
C VAL A 529 -8.21 -6.92 7.71
N LYS A 530 -8.26 -6.53 6.44
CA LYS A 530 -7.39 -5.47 5.91
C LYS A 530 -7.59 -4.17 6.70
N GLY A 531 -6.50 -3.63 7.23
CA GLY A 531 -6.51 -2.43 8.07
C GLY A 531 -6.95 -2.66 9.52
N PHE A 532 -7.37 -3.88 9.88
CA PHE A 532 -7.59 -4.29 11.26
C PHE A 532 -6.29 -4.85 11.84
N GLU A 533 -6.15 -4.79 13.17
CA GLU A 533 -4.96 -5.21 13.91
C GLU A 533 -5.40 -5.99 15.13
N TYR A 534 -4.59 -6.98 15.54
CA TYR A 534 -4.94 -7.84 16.67
C TYR A 534 -3.69 -8.31 17.41
N ASP A 535 -3.80 -8.54 18.72
CA ASP A 535 -2.66 -8.94 19.56
C ASP A 535 -2.04 -10.25 19.09
N HIS A 536 -2.87 -11.28 18.93
CA HIS A 536 -2.44 -12.62 18.56
C HIS A 536 -3.12 -13.06 17.26
N CYS A 537 -2.34 -13.23 16.19
CA CYS A 537 -2.86 -13.72 14.92
C CYS A 537 -2.36 -15.13 14.62
N ALA A 538 -3.15 -15.90 13.89
CA ALA A 538 -2.70 -17.11 13.22
C ALA A 538 -2.96 -16.99 11.72
N VAL A 539 -1.96 -17.31 10.90
CA VAL A 539 -2.08 -17.37 9.44
C VAL A 539 -2.25 -18.83 9.04
N HIS A 540 -3.38 -19.11 8.40
CA HIS A 540 -3.71 -20.45 7.94
C HIS A 540 -2.80 -20.89 6.78
N SER A 541 -2.61 -22.20 6.60
CA SER A 541 -1.64 -22.78 5.65
C SER A 541 -1.92 -22.45 4.17
N ASP A 542 -3.14 -22.01 3.86
CA ASP A 542 -3.57 -21.60 2.51
C ASP A 542 -2.99 -20.25 2.06
N LEU A 543 -2.25 -19.56 2.92
CA LEU A 543 -1.54 -18.31 2.64
C LEU A 543 -0.01 -18.50 2.57
N LEU A 544 0.49 -19.74 2.62
CA LEU A 544 1.93 -20.01 2.68
C LEU A 544 2.59 -20.17 1.31
N ALA A 545 1.82 -20.51 0.28
CA ALA A 545 2.30 -20.79 -1.07
C ALA A 545 1.55 -19.91 -2.09
N PRO A 546 1.83 -18.60 -2.15
CA PRO A 546 1.21 -17.72 -3.13
C PRO A 546 1.63 -18.11 -4.55
N GLU A 547 0.65 -18.24 -5.45
CA GLU A 547 0.89 -18.65 -6.86
C GLU A 547 1.28 -17.48 -7.76
N ASN A 548 0.97 -16.25 -7.36
CA ASN A 548 1.21 -15.03 -8.13
C ASN A 548 1.34 -13.82 -7.19
N ARG A 549 1.56 -12.64 -7.78
CA ARG A 549 1.76 -11.38 -7.05
C ARG A 549 0.54 -10.95 -6.23
N ASP A 550 -0.68 -11.15 -6.72
CA ASP A 550 -1.89 -10.81 -5.95
C ASP A 550 -2.05 -11.73 -4.73
N GLU A 551 -1.76 -13.02 -4.88
CA GLU A 551 -1.72 -13.97 -3.77
C GLU A 551 -0.57 -13.66 -2.78
N GLN A 552 0.56 -13.17 -3.28
CA GLN A 552 1.66 -12.70 -2.44
C GLN A 552 1.25 -11.48 -1.62
N ASN A 553 0.53 -10.51 -2.22
CA ASN A 553 -0.02 -9.35 -1.51
C ASN A 553 -1.05 -9.77 -0.45
N ILE A 554 -1.92 -10.71 -0.79
CA ILE A 554 -2.89 -11.31 0.14
C ILE A 554 -2.15 -11.92 1.33
N SER A 555 -1.14 -12.74 1.08
CA SER A 555 -0.32 -13.33 2.12
C SER A 555 0.33 -12.23 2.98
N PHE A 556 1.00 -11.26 2.35
CA PHE A 556 1.63 -10.13 3.02
C PHE A 556 0.68 -9.37 3.97
N VAL A 557 -0.56 -9.11 3.54
CA VAL A 557 -1.56 -8.47 4.41
C VAL A 557 -1.83 -9.32 5.64
N ALA A 558 -2.01 -10.64 5.49
CA ALA A 558 -2.29 -11.54 6.61
C ALA A 558 -1.13 -11.59 7.63
N PHE A 559 0.11 -11.71 7.14
CA PHE A 559 1.33 -11.77 7.96
C PHE A 559 1.66 -10.48 8.70
N THR A 560 0.97 -9.39 8.39
CA THR A 560 1.23 -8.06 8.98
C THR A 560 0.06 -7.59 9.84
N ARG A 561 -0.79 -8.48 10.35
CA ARG A 561 -1.95 -8.09 11.20
C ARG A 561 -1.68 -8.17 12.70
N HIS A 562 -0.67 -8.93 13.14
CA HIS A 562 -0.38 -9.12 14.56
C HIS A 562 0.32 -7.91 15.20
N ILE A 563 0.17 -7.80 16.52
CA ILE A 563 0.88 -6.83 17.37
C ILE A 563 1.89 -7.54 18.28
N LYS A 564 1.50 -8.69 18.87
CA LYS A 564 2.30 -9.40 19.89
C LYS A 564 2.77 -10.78 19.45
N SER A 565 1.93 -11.56 18.76
CA SER A 565 2.34 -12.90 18.33
C SER A 565 1.72 -13.32 17.00
N LEU A 566 2.46 -14.15 16.26
CA LEU A 566 2.04 -14.74 14.99
C LEU A 566 2.23 -16.26 15.03
N VAL A 567 1.17 -17.01 14.79
CA VAL A 567 1.25 -18.46 14.54
C VAL A 567 1.12 -18.71 13.05
N VAL A 568 2.11 -19.34 12.45
CA VAL A 568 2.06 -19.85 11.08
C VAL A 568 1.59 -21.30 11.15
N MET A 569 0.35 -21.54 10.74
CA MET A 569 -0.25 -22.87 10.80
C MET A 569 0.32 -23.74 9.68
N ALA A 570 1.00 -24.84 10.02
CA ALA A 570 1.46 -25.78 9.01
C ALA A 570 0.27 -26.57 8.43
N LYS A 571 0.51 -27.19 7.27
CA LYS A 571 -0.53 -27.75 6.40
C LYS A 571 -1.39 -28.77 7.14
N TRP A 572 -2.70 -28.66 6.95
CA TRP A 572 -3.66 -29.60 7.50
C TRP A 572 -3.70 -30.81 6.55
N ASP A 573 -3.33 -31.98 7.05
CA ASP A 573 -3.62 -33.26 6.38
C ASP A 573 -5.10 -33.61 6.46
#